data_AF-A0A378NRW2-F1
#
_entry.id   AF-A0A378NRW2-F1
#
_cell.length_a   1.000
_cell.length_b   1.000
_cell.length_c   1.000
_cell.angle_alpha   90.00
_cell.angle_beta   90.00
_cell.angle_gamma   90.00
#
_symmetry.space_group_name_H-M   'P 1'
#
loop_
_entity.id
_entity.type
_entity.pdbx_description
1 polymer ?
#
loop_
_entity_poly.entity_id
_entity_poly.type
_entity_poly.pdbx_seq_one_letter_code
_entity_poly.pdbx_strand_id
1 'polypeptide(L)'
;MSITYKYNNGSGEIDNDTIIQVNSDGLLQSYGERGFKFTPQENLTKNVLSADGFYQDNELEKIQKRTIIDSFSGYNGIDKDNTNIVTKVEYYFGIDNINPKYILNDKTCGFISKNIKIDSCSYIKLSVISNQDISNIEFYIIDGIKEYPILPIETERVKEKLFYNLDTRFTIDKTKEIIIYKNNEATSLSLDDINSLDFNSNVYTIEYTPAIQHQIYNPTQDNIKVKLIQRIYNDNDIPANIIAMTILKYGGSKIWNI
;
A
#
# COMPACT_ATOMS: atom_id res chain seq x y z
N MET A 1 -5.06 -33.11 10.66
CA MET A 1 -5.92 -34.01 9.86
C MET A 1 -7.14 -33.22 9.44
N SER A 2 -7.26 -32.94 8.14
CA SER A 2 -8.43 -32.26 7.60
C SER A 2 -9.43 -33.31 7.12
N ILE A 3 -10.71 -33.10 7.33
CA ILE A 3 -11.77 -34.01 6.87
C ILE A 3 -12.52 -33.27 5.77
N THR A 4 -12.74 -33.91 4.62
CA THR A 4 -13.65 -33.41 3.59
C THR A 4 -14.84 -34.34 3.46
N TYR A 5 -16.00 -33.74 3.16
CA TYR A 5 -17.24 -34.47 2.92
C TYR A 5 -17.58 -34.43 1.42
N LYS A 6 -18.09 -35.53 0.88
CA LYS A 6 -18.61 -35.60 -0.49
C LYS A 6 -20.03 -36.13 -0.48
N TYR A 7 -20.83 -35.69 -1.45
CA TYR A 7 -22.15 -36.28 -1.67
C TYR A 7 -22.03 -37.65 -2.35
N ASN A 8 -22.77 -38.64 -1.85
CA ASN A 8 -22.72 -40.02 -2.35
C ASN A 8 -23.20 -40.17 -3.80
N ASN A 9 -24.04 -39.25 -4.28
CA ASN A 9 -24.60 -39.24 -5.63
C ASN A 9 -23.65 -38.65 -6.70
N GLY A 10 -22.38 -38.38 -6.36
CA GLY A 10 -21.40 -37.84 -7.31
C GLY A 10 -21.56 -36.35 -7.63
N SER A 11 -22.42 -35.62 -6.89
CA SER A 11 -22.73 -34.20 -7.15
C SER A 11 -21.65 -33.18 -6.71
N GLY A 12 -20.45 -33.64 -6.36
CA GLY A 12 -19.28 -32.81 -6.05
C GLY A 12 -18.81 -32.88 -4.60
N GLU A 13 -17.72 -32.16 -4.32
CA GLU A 13 -17.16 -32.00 -2.96
C GLU A 13 -17.92 -30.93 -2.18
N ILE A 14 -18.06 -31.12 -0.88
CA ILE A 14 -18.61 -30.11 0.02
C ILE A 14 -17.50 -29.12 0.37
N ASP A 15 -17.75 -27.84 0.12
CA ASP A 15 -16.89 -26.75 0.58
C ASP A 15 -16.89 -26.70 2.11
N ASN A 16 -15.74 -27.00 2.70
CA ASN A 16 -15.57 -27.07 4.14
C ASN A 16 -15.81 -25.74 4.85
N ASP A 17 -15.58 -24.61 4.17
CA ASP A 17 -15.77 -23.28 4.75
C ASP A 17 -17.26 -22.95 4.94
N THR A 18 -18.15 -23.71 4.30
CA THR A 18 -19.60 -23.57 4.46
C THR A 18 -20.17 -24.40 5.60
N ILE A 19 -19.39 -25.30 6.21
CA ILE A 19 -19.88 -26.22 7.24
C ILE A 19 -20.03 -25.51 8.58
N ILE A 20 -21.23 -25.50 9.14
CA ILE A 20 -21.51 -24.92 10.46
C ILE A 20 -21.41 -25.99 11.55
N GLN A 21 -21.95 -27.19 11.27
CA GLN A 21 -22.03 -28.26 12.26
C GLN A 21 -22.02 -29.64 11.61
N VAL A 22 -21.41 -30.62 12.29
CA VAL A 22 -21.49 -32.05 11.95
C VAL A 22 -21.87 -32.86 13.19
N ASN A 23 -22.84 -33.76 13.02
CA ASN A 23 -23.46 -34.56 14.07
C ASN A 23 -23.54 -36.03 13.62
N SER A 24 -24.02 -36.92 14.49
CA SER A 24 -24.36 -38.31 14.11
C SER A 24 -25.39 -38.38 12.98
N ASP A 25 -26.26 -37.37 12.90
CA ASP A 25 -27.43 -37.40 12.02
C ASP A 25 -27.12 -36.82 10.62
N GLY A 26 -26.04 -36.04 10.50
CA GLY A 26 -25.64 -35.41 9.25
C GLY A 26 -24.84 -34.13 9.43
N LEU A 27 -24.81 -33.32 8.37
CA LEU A 27 -24.00 -32.10 8.25
C LEU A 27 -24.89 -30.91 7.88
N LEU A 28 -24.66 -29.76 8.53
CA LEU A 28 -25.35 -28.50 8.28
C LEU A 28 -24.43 -27.48 7.63
N GLN A 29 -24.84 -26.93 6.48
CA GLN A 29 -24.10 -25.90 5.73
C GLN A 29 -24.81 -24.55 5.77
N SER A 30 -24.02 -23.47 5.83
CA SER A 30 -24.46 -22.10 5.55
C SER A 30 -24.54 -21.88 4.04
N TYR A 31 -25.68 -21.42 3.55
CA TYR A 31 -25.85 -20.98 2.17
C TYR A 31 -26.06 -19.46 2.09
N GLY A 32 -25.36 -18.73 2.96
CA GLY A 32 -25.45 -17.27 3.07
C GLY A 32 -26.88 -16.82 3.41
N GLU A 33 -27.35 -15.76 2.75
CA GLU A 33 -28.70 -15.21 2.94
C GLU A 33 -29.84 -16.17 2.54
N ARG A 34 -29.52 -17.28 1.85
CA ARG A 34 -30.50 -18.27 1.39
C ARG A 34 -30.85 -19.32 2.45
N GLY A 35 -30.24 -19.24 3.63
CA GLY A 35 -30.53 -20.11 4.77
C GLY A 35 -29.54 -21.27 4.91
N PHE A 36 -30.00 -22.35 5.55
CA PHE A 36 -29.17 -23.50 5.91
C PHE A 36 -29.56 -24.74 5.12
N LYS A 37 -28.58 -25.56 4.74
CA LYS A 37 -28.78 -26.84 4.07
C LYS A 37 -28.33 -27.97 4.98
N PHE A 38 -29.25 -28.86 5.33
CA PHE A 38 -28.94 -30.09 6.05
C PHE A 38 -28.76 -31.25 5.06
N THR A 39 -27.69 -32.02 5.22
CA THR A 39 -27.42 -33.25 4.46
C THR A 39 -27.32 -34.43 5.41
N PRO A 40 -28.23 -35.44 5.32
CA PRO A 40 -28.18 -36.63 6.16
C PRO A 40 -26.89 -37.43 6.00
N GLN A 41 -26.42 -38.07 7.08
CA GLN A 41 -25.16 -38.83 7.10
C GLN A 41 -25.12 -39.97 6.06
N GLU A 42 -26.25 -40.62 5.79
CA GLU A 42 -26.39 -41.66 4.76
C GLU A 42 -26.09 -41.18 3.33
N ASN A 43 -26.14 -39.86 3.10
CA ASN A 43 -25.86 -39.24 1.81
C ASN A 43 -24.45 -38.63 1.74
N LEU A 44 -23.63 -38.84 2.77
CA LEU A 44 -22.28 -38.31 2.90
C LEU A 44 -21.24 -39.43 2.92
N THR A 45 -20.17 -39.24 2.15
CA THR A 45 -18.92 -40.00 2.31
C THR A 45 -17.91 -39.10 3.00
N LYS A 46 -17.37 -39.56 4.13
CA LYS A 46 -16.30 -38.88 4.87
C LYS A 46 -14.95 -39.34 4.34
N ASN A 47 -14.18 -38.43 3.77
CA ASN A 47 -12.80 -38.68 3.40
C ASN A 47 -11.89 -38.03 4.44
N VAL A 48 -11.00 -38.81 5.02
CA VAL A 48 -9.90 -38.26 5.81
C VAL A 48 -8.87 -37.77 4.80
N LEU A 49 -8.70 -36.46 4.67
CA LEU A 49 -7.50 -35.93 4.04
C LEU A 49 -6.37 -36.17 5.02
N SER A 50 -5.71 -37.29 4.81
CA SER A 50 -4.47 -37.58 5.47
C SER A 50 -3.44 -36.61 4.87
N ALA A 51 -2.84 -35.80 5.74
CA ALA A 51 -1.88 -34.75 5.38
C ALA A 51 -0.51 -35.39 5.07
N ASP A 52 -0.48 -36.41 4.22
CA ASP A 52 0.61 -37.37 4.25
C ASP A 52 1.52 -37.33 3.01
N GLY A 53 1.21 -36.50 2.00
CA GLY A 53 2.15 -36.25 0.90
C GLY A 53 2.57 -37.49 0.09
N PHE A 54 1.75 -38.55 0.04
CA PHE A 54 2.02 -39.72 -0.78
C PHE A 54 1.51 -39.50 -2.21
N TYR A 55 2.42 -39.59 -3.17
CA TYR A 55 2.12 -39.60 -4.59
C TYR A 55 2.07 -41.05 -5.09
N GLN A 56 1.23 -41.31 -6.09
CA GLN A 56 1.30 -42.58 -6.84
C GLN A 56 2.52 -42.57 -7.76
N ASP A 57 3.10 -43.75 -8.03
CA ASP A 57 4.37 -43.88 -8.76
C ASP A 57 4.37 -43.19 -10.14
N ASN A 58 3.20 -43.12 -10.79
CA ASN A 58 3.01 -42.46 -12.08
C ASN A 58 3.04 -40.92 -12.01
N GLU A 59 2.86 -40.32 -10.84
CA GLU A 59 2.96 -38.87 -10.61
C GLU A 59 4.38 -38.43 -10.24
N LEU A 60 5.21 -39.34 -9.72
CA LEU A 60 6.61 -39.09 -9.36
C LEU A 60 7.51 -38.78 -10.57
N GLU A 61 7.16 -39.26 -11.77
CA GLU A 61 7.95 -39.02 -13.00
C GLU A 61 7.83 -37.57 -13.51
N LYS A 62 6.77 -36.86 -13.13
CA LYS A 62 6.51 -35.47 -13.59
C LYS A 62 7.10 -34.40 -12.67
N ILE A 63 7.52 -34.78 -11.47
CA ILE A 63 8.08 -33.85 -10.49
C ILE A 63 9.59 -33.76 -10.74
N GLN A 64 10.10 -32.55 -11.00
CA GLN A 64 11.55 -32.32 -11.10
C GLN A 64 12.21 -32.64 -9.74
N LYS A 65 12.79 -33.84 -9.63
CA LYS A 65 13.56 -34.25 -8.46
C LYS A 65 14.85 -33.43 -8.40
N ARG A 66 15.01 -32.61 -7.35
CA ARG A 66 16.35 -32.18 -6.93
C ARG A 66 16.94 -33.32 -6.11
N THR A 67 17.83 -34.09 -6.71
CA THR A 67 18.56 -35.14 -6.00
C THR A 67 19.64 -34.48 -5.15
N ILE A 68 19.39 -34.36 -3.84
CA ILE A 68 20.49 -34.27 -2.86
C ILE A 68 20.63 -35.67 -2.30
N ILE A 69 21.75 -36.34 -2.59
CA ILE A 69 22.07 -37.64 -2.02
C ILE A 69 22.73 -37.36 -0.67
N ASP A 70 21.94 -37.37 0.40
CA ASP A 70 22.50 -37.61 1.73
C ASP A 70 22.48 -39.12 1.98
N SER A 71 23.68 -39.71 2.06
CA SER A 71 23.85 -41.12 2.40
C SER A 71 23.56 -41.32 3.89
N PHE A 72 22.31 -41.59 4.24
CA PHE A 72 21.96 -42.02 5.59
C PHE A 72 22.10 -43.54 5.72
N SER A 73 23.26 -43.97 6.21
CA SER A 73 23.51 -45.36 6.61
C SER A 73 22.95 -45.59 8.02
N GLY A 74 21.83 -46.28 8.15
CA GLY A 74 21.41 -46.78 9.47
C GLY A 74 19.93 -47.13 9.62
N TYR A 75 19.50 -48.27 9.09
CA TYR A 75 18.50 -49.09 9.77
C TYR A 75 18.56 -50.55 9.30
N ASN A 76 19.04 -51.42 10.18
CA ASN A 76 18.93 -52.88 10.05
C ASN A 76 17.65 -53.31 10.76
N GLY A 77 16.63 -53.71 10.00
CA GLY A 77 15.39 -54.24 10.56
C GLY A 77 14.34 -54.46 9.48
N ILE A 78 14.52 -55.53 8.69
CA ILE A 78 13.49 -55.99 7.77
C ILE A 78 12.56 -56.92 8.55
N ASP A 79 11.42 -56.41 9.02
CA ASP A 79 10.24 -57.25 9.23
C ASP A 79 9.66 -57.58 7.85
N LYS A 80 9.63 -58.87 7.50
CA LYS A 80 9.51 -59.33 6.12
C LYS A 80 8.07 -59.53 5.63
N ASP A 81 7.05 -59.17 6.41
CA ASP A 81 5.67 -59.57 6.12
C ASP A 81 4.60 -58.46 6.16
N ASN A 82 4.95 -57.16 6.15
CA ASN A 82 3.93 -56.12 5.90
C ASN A 82 4.48 -54.75 5.49
N THR A 83 5.42 -54.71 4.54
CA THR A 83 6.06 -53.47 4.14
C THR A 83 5.35 -52.83 2.95
N ASN A 84 4.23 -52.14 3.21
CA ASN A 84 3.98 -50.91 2.46
C ASN A 84 5.22 -50.05 2.64
N ILE A 85 6.09 -49.98 1.62
CA ILE A 85 7.23 -49.06 1.62
C ILE A 85 6.62 -47.67 1.46
N VAL A 86 6.24 -47.09 2.58
CA VAL A 86 5.74 -45.75 2.66
C VAL A 86 6.95 -44.83 2.53
N THR A 87 7.22 -44.39 1.31
CA THR A 87 8.25 -43.38 1.04
C THR A 87 7.80 -42.06 1.66
N LYS A 88 8.31 -41.73 2.85
CA LYS A 88 8.12 -40.40 3.43
C LYS A 88 8.96 -39.39 2.65
N VAL A 89 8.31 -38.46 1.98
CA VAL A 89 8.94 -37.26 1.45
C VAL A 89 8.72 -36.15 2.46
N GLU A 90 9.77 -35.77 3.20
CA GLU A 90 9.72 -34.56 4.02
C GLU A 90 9.90 -33.34 3.10
N TYR A 91 8.84 -32.55 2.96
CA TYR A 91 8.90 -31.23 2.36
C TYR A 91 9.20 -30.21 3.45
N TYR A 92 10.43 -29.70 3.46
CA TYR A 92 10.72 -28.45 4.15
C TYR A 92 10.14 -27.31 3.29
N PHE A 93 8.99 -26.77 3.68
CA PHE A 93 8.61 -25.43 3.22
C PHE A 93 9.47 -24.42 3.99
N GLY A 94 10.69 -24.24 3.50
CA GLY A 94 11.55 -23.14 3.89
C GLY A 94 11.32 -21.97 2.94
N ILE A 95 11.42 -20.74 3.46
CA ILE A 95 11.67 -19.60 2.58
C ILE A 95 13.14 -19.69 2.16
N ASP A 96 13.43 -20.45 1.10
CA ASP A 96 14.80 -20.79 0.70
C ASP A 96 15.60 -19.58 0.20
N ASN A 97 14.92 -18.50 -0.20
CA ASN A 97 15.55 -17.30 -0.76
C ASN A 97 14.75 -16.04 -0.43
N ILE A 98 14.85 -15.53 0.81
CA ILE A 98 14.63 -14.09 1.04
C ILE A 98 15.88 -13.37 0.59
N ASN A 99 15.80 -12.70 -0.55
CA ASN A 99 16.78 -11.72 -0.96
C ASN A 99 16.25 -10.34 -0.58
N PRO A 100 16.63 -9.77 0.58
CA PRO A 100 16.30 -8.40 0.88
C PRO A 100 17.00 -7.53 -0.17
N LYS A 101 16.20 -6.87 -1.01
CA LYS A 101 16.71 -5.87 -1.95
C LYS A 101 16.45 -4.50 -1.35
N TYR A 102 17.50 -3.71 -1.22
CA TYR A 102 17.37 -2.29 -0.97
C TYR A 102 16.92 -1.64 -2.27
N ILE A 103 15.69 -1.12 -2.28
CA ILE A 103 15.24 -0.22 -3.33
C ILE A 103 15.68 1.16 -2.88
N LEU A 104 16.64 1.75 -3.60
CA LEU A 104 16.93 3.16 -3.45
C LEU A 104 15.77 3.94 -4.09
N ASN A 105 15.14 4.80 -3.30
CA ASN A 105 14.10 5.67 -3.82
C ASN A 105 14.73 6.82 -4.60
N ASP A 106 14.06 7.26 -5.65
CA ASP A 106 14.46 8.47 -6.35
C ASP A 106 14.42 9.67 -5.40
N LYS A 107 15.45 10.52 -5.45
CA LYS A 107 15.55 11.71 -4.59
C LYS A 107 14.43 12.73 -4.84
N THR A 108 13.85 12.69 -6.03
CA THR A 108 12.72 13.54 -6.39
C THR A 108 11.79 12.75 -7.29
N CYS A 109 10.52 12.74 -6.92
CA CYS A 109 9.45 12.21 -7.75
C CYS A 109 8.34 13.26 -7.89
N GLY A 110 7.53 13.11 -8.92
CA GLY A 110 6.41 14.00 -9.16
C GLY A 110 5.28 13.27 -9.85
N PHE A 111 4.07 13.76 -9.64
CA PHE A 111 2.86 13.24 -10.26
C PHE A 111 1.98 14.40 -10.70
N ILE A 112 1.40 14.27 -11.89
CA ILE A 112 0.39 15.19 -12.41
C ILE A 112 -0.85 14.36 -12.71
N SER A 113 -1.99 14.78 -12.13
CA SER A 113 -3.26 14.10 -12.35
C SER A 113 -3.75 14.26 -13.79
N LYS A 114 -4.70 13.41 -14.18
CA LYS A 114 -5.59 13.70 -15.32
C LYS A 114 -6.41 14.97 -15.03
N ASN A 115 -7.07 15.51 -16.06
CA ASN A 115 -8.01 16.62 -15.88
C ASN A 115 -9.12 16.23 -14.91
N ILE A 116 -9.38 17.10 -13.94
CA ILE A 116 -10.43 16.99 -12.94
C ILE A 116 -11.46 18.06 -13.26
N LYS A 117 -12.67 17.63 -13.61
CA LYS A 117 -13.79 18.53 -13.86
C LYS A 117 -14.33 19.06 -12.54
N ILE A 118 -14.24 20.37 -12.36
CA ILE A 118 -14.69 21.06 -11.14
C ILE A 118 -15.98 21.86 -11.37
N ASP A 119 -16.32 22.19 -12.62
CA ASP A 119 -17.41 23.09 -13.00
C ASP A 119 -17.26 24.49 -12.36
N SER A 120 -18.29 25.33 -12.49
CA SER A 120 -18.31 26.63 -11.82
C SER A 120 -18.29 26.45 -10.29
N CYS A 121 -17.20 26.86 -9.65
CA CYS A 121 -17.13 26.97 -8.20
C CYS A 121 -16.44 28.27 -7.77
N SER A 122 -16.69 28.72 -6.54
CA SER A 122 -16.09 29.95 -6.02
C SER A 122 -14.64 29.72 -5.62
N TYR A 123 -14.38 28.61 -4.92
CA TYR A 123 -13.04 28.22 -4.54
C TYR A 123 -12.96 26.71 -4.29
N ILE A 124 -11.74 26.20 -4.25
CA ILE A 124 -11.43 24.83 -3.87
C ILE A 124 -10.42 24.80 -2.71
N LYS A 125 -10.43 23.68 -2.00
CA LYS A 125 -9.38 23.28 -1.07
C LYS A 125 -8.88 21.88 -1.45
N LEU A 126 -7.62 21.60 -1.12
CA LEU A 126 -7.02 20.28 -1.28
C LEU A 126 -6.97 19.57 0.07
N SER A 127 -7.47 18.35 0.13
CA SER A 127 -7.34 17.44 1.27
C SER A 127 -6.49 16.24 0.87
N VAL A 128 -5.51 15.88 1.71
CA VAL A 128 -4.56 14.82 1.42
C VAL A 128 -4.49 13.84 2.59
N ILE A 129 -4.63 12.56 2.29
CA ILE A 129 -4.44 11.47 3.24
C ILE A 129 -3.10 10.80 2.91
N SER A 130 -2.21 10.75 3.90
CA SER A 130 -0.90 10.11 3.80
C SER A 130 -0.58 9.30 5.06
N ASN A 131 0.39 8.39 4.95
CA ASN A 131 0.92 7.64 6.08
C ASN A 131 2.02 8.40 6.87
N GLN A 132 2.47 9.56 6.39
CA GLN A 132 3.51 10.38 7.01
C GLN A 132 3.14 11.87 6.92
N ASP A 133 3.96 12.71 7.55
CA ASP A 133 3.90 14.15 7.36
C ASP A 133 4.11 14.52 5.88
N ILE A 134 3.31 15.47 5.40
CA ILE A 134 3.32 15.95 4.02
C ILE A 134 3.78 17.41 3.92
N SER A 135 4.26 18.00 5.02
CA SER A 135 4.79 19.38 5.05
C SER A 135 5.91 19.60 4.03
N ASN A 136 6.65 18.54 3.68
CA ASN A 136 7.75 18.55 2.72
C ASN A 136 7.34 18.26 1.26
N ILE A 137 6.05 18.04 0.99
CA ILE A 137 5.53 17.78 -0.34
C ILE A 137 5.01 19.09 -0.94
N GLU A 138 5.40 19.32 -2.19
CA GLU A 138 4.93 20.48 -2.94
C GLU A 138 3.64 20.14 -3.68
N PHE A 139 2.54 20.80 -3.36
CA PHE A 139 1.26 20.64 -4.06
C PHE A 139 0.92 21.89 -4.87
N TYR A 140 0.40 21.68 -6.08
CA TYR A 140 -0.02 22.73 -6.99
C TYR A 140 -1.35 22.39 -7.66
N ILE A 141 -2.16 23.42 -7.88
CA ILE A 141 -3.26 23.39 -8.82
C ILE A 141 -2.74 23.88 -10.18
N ILE A 142 -2.87 23.05 -11.20
CA ILE A 142 -2.66 23.46 -12.59
C ILE A 142 -4.01 23.91 -13.13
N ASP A 143 -4.10 25.20 -13.47
CA ASP A 143 -5.30 25.80 -14.06
C ASP A 143 -4.94 26.39 -15.43
N GLY A 144 -5.45 25.75 -16.48
CA GLY A 144 -5.00 25.98 -17.86
C GLY A 144 -3.52 25.63 -18.05
N ILE A 145 -2.69 26.65 -18.26
CA ILE A 145 -1.23 26.53 -18.45
C ILE A 145 -0.41 27.02 -17.25
N LYS A 146 -1.07 27.51 -16.18
CA LYS A 146 -0.43 28.08 -15.01
C LYS A 146 -0.48 27.12 -13.84
N GLU A 147 0.57 27.15 -13.02
CA GLU A 147 0.66 26.37 -11.78
C GLU A 147 0.52 27.32 -10.59
N TYR A 148 -0.30 26.95 -9.61
CA TYR A 148 -0.54 27.73 -8.39
C TYR A 148 -0.28 26.84 -7.18
N PRO A 149 0.63 27.21 -6.27
CA PRO A 149 0.88 26.43 -5.08
C PRO A 149 -0.35 26.43 -4.18
N ILE A 150 -0.65 25.29 -3.58
CA ILE A 150 -1.75 25.12 -2.62
C ILE A 150 -1.26 24.28 -1.44
N LEU A 151 -1.63 24.65 -0.22
CA LEU A 151 -1.34 23.84 0.94
C LEU A 151 -2.54 22.93 1.26
N PRO A 152 -2.35 21.62 1.48
CA PRO A 152 -3.41 20.76 2.00
C PRO A 152 -3.97 21.27 3.33
N ILE A 153 -5.26 21.06 3.55
CA ILE A 153 -5.95 21.52 4.76
C ILE A 153 -5.46 20.85 6.04
N GLU A 154 -4.82 19.69 5.92
CA GLU A 154 -4.25 18.92 7.02
C GLU A 154 -2.90 19.48 7.52
N THR A 155 -2.34 20.46 6.82
CA THR A 155 -1.03 21.05 7.13
C THR A 155 -1.10 22.56 7.36
N GLU A 156 -0.33 23.03 8.32
CA GLU A 156 -0.19 24.46 8.67
C GLU A 156 1.23 24.99 8.43
N ARG A 157 2.22 24.09 8.39
CA ARG A 157 3.64 24.42 8.13
C ARG A 157 4.07 23.80 6.80
N VAL A 158 5.00 24.48 6.16
CA VAL A 158 5.65 24.06 4.92
C VAL A 158 7.11 23.85 5.21
N LYS A 159 7.67 22.74 4.74
CA LYS A 159 9.10 22.51 4.65
C LYS A 159 9.49 22.41 3.18
N GLU A 160 10.33 23.29 2.66
CA GLU A 160 10.71 23.22 1.25
C GLU A 160 12.18 23.49 1.01
N LYS A 161 12.68 23.01 -0.13
CA LYS A 161 14.05 23.30 -0.56
C LYS A 161 14.15 24.77 -0.98
N LEU A 162 15.16 25.44 -0.45
CA LEU A 162 15.57 26.75 -0.96
C LEU A 162 16.39 26.55 -2.24
N PHE A 163 16.12 27.38 -3.23
CA PHE A 163 16.87 27.42 -4.48
C PHE A 163 17.45 28.81 -4.67
N TYR A 164 18.61 28.88 -5.31
CA TYR A 164 19.26 30.15 -5.62
C TYR A 164 18.35 31.02 -6.51
N ASN A 165 18.11 32.27 -6.09
CA ASN A 165 17.27 33.25 -6.78
C ASN A 165 15.83 32.79 -7.08
N LEU A 166 15.28 31.87 -6.28
CA LEU A 166 13.85 31.53 -6.34
C LEU A 166 13.20 31.80 -4.99
N ASP A 167 12.06 32.49 -5.04
CA ASP A 167 11.23 32.75 -3.88
C ASP A 167 10.58 31.45 -3.36
N THR A 168 10.17 31.49 -2.10
CA THR A 168 9.34 30.42 -1.50
C THR A 168 7.98 30.35 -2.18
N ARG A 169 7.36 29.16 -2.19
CA ARG A 169 6.05 28.96 -2.85
C ARG A 169 4.94 29.81 -2.24
N PHE A 170 5.04 30.10 -0.95
CA PHE A 170 4.10 30.95 -0.24
C PHE A 170 4.83 32.12 0.40
N THR A 171 4.11 33.23 0.59
CA THR A 171 4.58 34.32 1.43
C THR A 171 4.72 33.83 2.86
N ILE A 172 5.87 34.08 3.50
CA ILE A 172 6.17 33.62 4.86
C ILE A 172 5.50 34.54 5.89
N ASP A 173 4.82 33.98 6.89
CA ASP A 173 4.39 34.71 8.09
C ASP A 173 5.59 34.94 9.03
N LYS A 174 6.16 36.15 8.98
CA LYS A 174 7.33 36.54 9.79
C LYS A 174 7.04 36.66 11.30
N THR A 175 5.79 36.54 11.73
CA THR A 175 5.43 36.54 13.17
C THR A 175 5.52 35.16 13.80
N LYS A 176 5.65 34.10 12.98
CA LYS A 176 5.80 32.72 13.39
C LYS A 176 7.26 32.29 13.33
N GLU A 177 7.54 31.15 13.94
CA GLU A 177 8.86 30.52 13.90
C GLU A 177 9.24 30.16 12.47
N ILE A 178 10.50 30.44 12.12
CA ILE A 178 11.11 30.11 10.84
C ILE A 178 12.42 29.37 11.14
N ILE A 179 12.61 28.20 10.55
CA ILE A 179 13.83 27.39 10.75
C ILE A 179 14.46 27.11 9.40
N ILE A 180 15.73 27.49 9.24
CA ILE A 180 16.53 27.14 8.07
C ILE A 180 17.42 25.95 8.44
N TYR A 181 17.40 24.92 7.60
CA TYR A 181 18.25 23.74 7.73
C TYR A 181 19.33 23.77 6.65
N LYS A 182 20.54 23.33 7.02
CA LYS A 182 21.65 23.06 6.11
C LYS A 182 21.96 21.57 6.17
N ASN A 183 21.85 20.87 5.05
CA ASN A 183 22.05 19.42 4.97
C ASN A 183 21.24 18.67 6.05
N ASN A 184 19.97 19.03 6.21
CA ASN A 184 19.02 18.52 7.22
C ASN A 184 19.33 18.84 8.69
N GLU A 185 20.36 19.61 8.99
CA GLU A 185 20.62 20.11 10.35
C GLU A 185 20.07 21.53 10.54
N ALA A 186 19.36 21.77 11.65
CA ALA A 186 18.82 23.09 11.95
C ALA A 186 19.96 24.10 12.17
N THR A 187 19.75 25.33 11.71
CA THR A 187 20.75 26.40 11.79
C THR A 187 20.18 27.63 12.50
N SER A 188 21.06 28.57 12.86
CA SER A 188 20.68 29.89 13.35
C SER A 188 20.54 30.93 12.22
N LEU A 189 20.51 30.51 10.95
CA LEU A 189 20.39 31.41 9.80
C LEU A 189 19.00 32.03 9.74
N SER A 190 18.95 33.26 9.26
CA SER A 190 17.73 34.05 9.06
C SER A 190 17.36 34.18 7.58
N LEU A 191 16.20 34.77 7.30
CA LEU A 191 15.77 35.04 5.92
C LEU A 191 16.73 35.97 5.16
N ASP A 192 17.39 36.90 5.86
CA ASP A 192 18.30 37.87 5.25
C ASP A 192 19.59 37.21 4.76
N ASP A 193 19.95 36.05 5.34
CA ASP A 193 21.15 35.31 4.99
C ASP A 193 21.00 34.51 3.68
N ILE A 194 19.76 34.28 3.20
CA ILE A 194 19.45 33.38 2.08
C ILE A 194 20.24 33.72 0.81
N ASN A 195 20.41 35.02 0.52
CA ASN A 195 21.12 35.49 -0.68
C ASN A 195 22.63 35.21 -0.65
N SER A 196 23.18 34.86 0.51
CA SER A 196 24.61 34.59 0.72
C SER A 196 24.95 33.11 0.87
N LEU A 197 23.95 32.22 0.78
CA LEU A 197 24.14 30.78 0.99
C LEU A 197 24.87 30.11 -0.18
N ASP A 198 25.72 29.13 0.14
CA ASP A 198 26.43 28.32 -0.84
C ASP A 198 25.58 27.11 -1.29
N PHE A 199 24.72 27.35 -2.28
CA PHE A 199 23.86 26.33 -2.91
C PHE A 199 24.63 25.30 -3.77
N ASN A 200 25.92 25.51 -4.05
CA ASN A 200 26.70 24.55 -4.85
C ASN A 200 27.16 23.35 -4.01
N SER A 201 27.49 23.61 -2.74
CA SER A 201 28.04 22.57 -1.85
C SER A 201 27.03 22.03 -0.85
N ASN A 202 25.88 22.69 -0.67
CA ASN A 202 24.93 22.36 0.38
C ASN A 202 23.48 22.38 -0.11
N VAL A 203 22.65 21.56 0.54
CA VAL A 203 21.19 21.59 0.39
C VAL A 203 20.60 22.37 1.55
N TYR A 204 19.91 23.45 1.24
CA TYR A 204 19.18 24.23 2.22
C TYR A 204 17.69 23.95 2.13
N THR A 205 17.04 23.76 3.27
CA THR A 205 15.58 23.72 3.36
C THR A 205 15.11 24.73 4.39
N ILE A 206 13.89 25.24 4.22
CA ILE A 206 13.27 26.17 5.13
C ILE A 206 11.95 25.59 5.60
N GLU A 207 11.68 25.70 6.90
CA GLU A 207 10.40 25.38 7.50
C GLU A 207 9.74 26.65 8.03
N TYR A 208 8.49 26.89 7.64
CA TYR A 208 7.77 28.11 7.99
C TYR A 208 6.25 27.94 7.92
N THR A 209 5.52 28.87 8.53
CA THR A 209 4.06 29.01 8.37
C THR A 209 3.75 29.99 7.24
N PRO A 210 2.99 29.59 6.21
CA PRO A 210 2.54 30.53 5.18
C PRO A 210 1.63 31.62 5.73
N ALA A 211 1.70 32.80 5.12
CA ALA A 211 0.75 33.89 5.34
C ALA A 211 -0.63 33.57 4.73
N ILE A 212 -1.61 34.44 4.98
CA ILE A 212 -3.05 34.23 4.78
C ILE A 212 -3.41 33.62 3.40
N GLN A 213 -4.41 32.72 3.38
CA GLN A 213 -5.09 32.11 2.20
C GLN A 213 -4.34 30.99 1.42
N HIS A 214 -3.25 30.44 1.94
CA HIS A 214 -2.51 29.32 1.32
C HIS A 214 -3.29 28.02 1.05
N GLN A 215 -4.43 27.79 1.72
CA GLN A 215 -5.28 26.59 1.56
C GLN A 215 -6.44 26.79 0.57
N ILE A 216 -6.64 28.00 0.06
CA ILE A 216 -7.79 28.36 -0.78
C ILE A 216 -7.29 28.72 -2.17
N TYR A 217 -7.88 28.12 -3.19
CA TYR A 217 -7.62 28.46 -4.58
C TYR A 217 -8.92 28.81 -5.31
N ASN A 218 -8.91 29.87 -6.11
CA ASN A 218 -10.06 30.33 -6.89
C ASN A 218 -9.85 29.95 -8.37
N PRO A 219 -10.53 28.91 -8.88
CA PRO A 219 -10.31 28.43 -10.25
C PRO A 219 -10.85 29.40 -11.29
N THR A 220 -10.17 29.45 -12.43
CA THR A 220 -10.57 30.24 -13.61
C THR A 220 -11.11 29.38 -14.75
N GLN A 221 -10.88 28.06 -14.70
CA GLN A 221 -11.38 27.09 -15.67
C GLN A 221 -12.28 26.04 -14.99
N ASP A 222 -13.13 25.39 -15.79
CA ASP A 222 -13.98 24.28 -15.32
C ASP A 222 -13.21 22.97 -15.11
N ASN A 223 -11.95 22.92 -15.56
CA ASN A 223 -11.08 21.75 -15.44
C ASN A 223 -9.71 22.18 -14.93
N ILE A 224 -9.22 21.46 -13.92
CA ILE A 224 -7.90 21.65 -13.32
C ILE A 224 -7.11 20.33 -13.33
N LYS A 225 -5.82 20.38 -13.03
CA LYS A 225 -5.05 19.20 -12.61
C LYS A 225 -4.42 19.47 -11.25
N VAL A 226 -4.09 18.40 -10.54
CA VAL A 226 -3.27 18.47 -9.33
C VAL A 226 -1.89 17.97 -9.68
N LYS A 227 -0.88 18.75 -9.29
CA LYS A 227 0.52 18.37 -9.37
C LYS A 227 1.07 18.23 -7.97
N LEU A 228 1.82 17.17 -7.73
CA LEU A 228 2.63 17.02 -6.53
C LEU A 228 4.09 16.77 -6.90
N ILE A 229 5.00 17.30 -6.09
CA ILE A 229 6.43 17.01 -6.15
C ILE A 229 6.86 16.63 -4.74
N GLN A 230 7.51 15.48 -4.62
CA GLN A 230 8.06 15.03 -3.36
C GLN A 230 9.57 14.89 -3.49
N ARG A 231 10.27 15.42 -2.49
CA ARG A 231 11.74 15.40 -2.42
C ARG A 231 12.16 14.74 -1.14
N ILE A 232 13.11 13.82 -1.25
CA ILE A 232 13.85 13.29 -0.12
C ILE A 232 15.27 13.84 -0.16
N TYR A 233 15.80 14.21 1.00
CA TYR A 233 17.09 14.92 1.07
C TYR A 233 18.21 13.99 1.58
N ASN A 234 17.88 12.97 2.39
CA ASN A 234 18.80 11.89 2.71
C ASN A 234 18.50 10.62 1.92
N ASP A 235 19.53 9.81 1.68
CA ASP A 235 19.40 8.52 0.98
C ASP A 235 18.59 7.48 1.77
N ASN A 236 18.45 7.68 3.09
CA ASN A 236 17.68 6.81 3.98
C ASN A 236 16.26 7.31 4.27
N ASP A 237 15.89 8.48 3.76
CA ASP A 237 14.54 9.03 3.99
C ASP A 237 13.51 8.20 3.19
N ILE A 238 12.43 7.79 3.87
CA ILE A 238 11.34 7.06 3.24
C ILE A 238 10.31 8.09 2.76
N PRO A 239 10.02 8.18 1.46
CA PRO A 239 8.98 9.09 0.98
C PRO A 239 7.62 8.70 1.58
N ALA A 240 6.88 9.71 2.04
CA ALA A 240 5.46 9.60 2.34
C ALA A 240 4.68 8.97 1.18
N ASN A 241 3.79 8.03 1.51
CA ASN A 241 2.85 7.42 0.58
C ASN A 241 1.55 8.22 0.63
N ILE A 242 1.13 8.76 -0.51
CA ILE A 242 -0.15 9.46 -0.65
C ILE A 242 -1.25 8.42 -0.91
N ILE A 243 -2.10 8.22 0.09
CA ILE A 243 -3.21 7.24 0.03
C ILE A 243 -4.37 7.82 -0.79
N ALA A 244 -4.71 9.09 -0.58
CA ALA A 244 -5.78 9.76 -1.30
C ALA A 244 -5.56 11.28 -1.38
N MET A 245 -6.03 11.89 -2.46
CA MET A 245 -6.17 13.34 -2.60
C MET A 245 -7.60 13.68 -3.01
N THR A 246 -8.22 14.60 -2.29
CA THR A 246 -9.61 15.03 -2.52
C THR A 246 -9.65 16.52 -2.79
N ILE A 247 -10.32 16.91 -3.88
CA ILE A 247 -10.65 18.30 -4.16
C ILE A 247 -12.00 18.62 -3.54
N LEU A 248 -11.98 19.51 -2.54
CA LEU A 248 -13.17 20.03 -1.88
C LEU A 248 -13.60 21.30 -2.61
N LYS A 249 -14.78 21.27 -3.23
CA LYS A 249 -15.33 22.39 -4.02
C LYS A 249 -16.33 23.19 -3.18
N TYR A 250 -16.24 24.51 -3.23
CA TYR A 250 -17.07 25.41 -2.46
C TYR A 250 -17.64 26.53 -3.32
N GLY A 251 -18.92 26.82 -3.11
CA GLY A 251 -19.68 27.72 -3.98
C GLY A 251 -19.89 27.09 -5.36
N GLY A 252 -21.06 27.30 -5.95
CA GLY A 252 -21.39 26.73 -7.25
C GLY A 252 -22.88 26.83 -7.52
N SER A 253 -23.21 26.81 -8.80
CA SER A 253 -24.58 26.88 -9.29
C SER A 253 -25.34 25.60 -8.95
N LYS A 254 -25.95 25.51 -7.77
CA LYS A 254 -27.09 24.59 -7.62
C LYS A 254 -28.28 25.25 -8.29
N ILE A 255 -28.82 24.63 -9.34
CA ILE A 255 -30.18 24.92 -9.77
C ILE A 255 -31.07 24.47 -8.61
N TRP A 256 -31.53 25.43 -7.81
CA TRP A 256 -32.59 25.18 -6.85
C TRP A 256 -33.88 25.09 -7.66
N ASN A 257 -34.32 23.87 -7.96
CA ASN A 257 -35.70 23.66 -8.38
C ASN A 257 -36.57 23.92 -7.14
N ILE A 258 -37.29 25.05 -7.15
CA ILE A 258 -38.39 25.32 -6.22
C ILE A 258 -39.64 24.65 -6.77
#